data_AF-A0A1H6QA93-F1
#
_entry.id   AF-A0A1H6QA93-F1
#
_cell.length_a   1.000
_cell.length_b   1.000
_cell.length_c   1.000
_cell.angle_alpha   90.00
_cell.angle_beta   90.00
_cell.angle_gamma   90.00
#
_symmetry.space_group_name_H-M   'P 1'
#
loop_
_entity.id
_entity.type
_entity.pdbx_description
1 polymer ?
#
loop_
_entity_poly.entity_id
_entity_poly.type
_entity_poly.pdbx_seq_one_letter_code
_entity_poly.pdbx_strand_id
1 'polypeptide(L)'
;MTEKKEKTAVALAYNPGDDAPKILATGKGYIAERIIEEAKEHDVPFYKDDKLAETLSKLEIGDAIPPELYEVVAEILVFVDGMDKIKAKLDGKL
;
A
#
# COMPACT_ATOMS: atom_id res chain seq x y z
N MET A 1 18.91 9.07 -23.40
CA MET A 1 18.90 8.05 -22.32
C MET A 1 17.64 8.32 -21.53
N THR A 2 16.64 7.45 -21.59
CA THR A 2 15.43 7.59 -20.79
C THR A 2 15.78 7.29 -19.33
N GLU A 3 15.76 8.30 -18.47
CA GLU A 3 15.89 8.10 -17.02
C GLU A 3 14.77 7.18 -16.56
N LYS A 4 15.12 5.96 -16.16
CA LYS A 4 14.18 5.01 -15.57
C LYS A 4 13.85 5.54 -14.18
N LYS A 5 12.72 6.24 -14.04
CA LYS A 5 12.25 6.77 -12.75
C LYS A 5 12.29 5.65 -11.71
N GLU A 6 13.03 5.86 -10.63
CA GLU A 6 13.16 4.86 -9.58
C GLU A 6 11.80 4.58 -8.96
N LYS A 7 11.47 3.30 -8.77
CA LYS A 7 10.22 2.92 -8.12
C LYS A 7 10.21 3.42 -6.68
N THR A 8 9.04 3.82 -6.20
CA THR A 8 8.77 4.07 -4.79
C THR A 8 7.66 3.13 -4.36
N ALA A 9 7.81 2.49 -3.22
CA ALA A 9 6.79 1.61 -2.64
C ALA A 9 6.63 1.91 -1.16
N VAL A 10 5.37 1.90 -0.70
CA VAL A 10 5.00 2.09 0.70
C VAL A 10 3.96 1.02 1.05
N ALA A 11 4.18 0.32 2.16
CA ALA A 11 3.23 -0.63 2.73
C ALA A 11 2.51 0.02 3.91
N LEU A 12 1.19 -0.11 3.93
CA LEU A 12 0.33 0.39 5.00
C LEU A 12 -0.28 -0.77 5.76
N ALA A 13 -0.45 -0.61 7.07
CA ALA A 13 -1.19 -1.54 7.92
C ALA A 13 -2.28 -0.79 8.67
N TYR A 14 -3.46 -1.40 8.79
CA TYR A 14 -4.58 -0.89 9.57
C TYR A 14 -5.23 -2.03 10.33
N ASN A 15 -5.17 -2.01 11.66
CA ASN A 15 -5.81 -3.01 12.50
C ASN A 15 -7.09 -2.45 13.13
N PRO A 16 -8.07 -3.31 13.45
CA PRO A 16 -9.24 -2.88 14.21
C PRO A 16 -8.84 -2.21 15.52
N GLY A 17 -9.29 -0.97 15.72
CA GLY A 17 -8.97 -0.16 16.90
C GLY A 17 -7.78 0.78 16.73
N ASP A 18 -7.06 0.74 15.61
CA ASP A 18 -6.13 1.81 15.24
C ASP A 18 -6.93 3.08 14.85
N ASP A 19 -6.44 4.25 15.29
CA ASP A 19 -7.02 5.54 14.91
C ASP A 19 -6.76 5.89 13.44
N ALA A 20 -5.66 5.39 12.87
CA ALA A 20 -5.25 5.61 11.49
C ALA A 20 -4.32 4.50 10.98
N PRO A 21 -4.28 4.25 9.65
CA PRO A 21 -3.29 3.38 9.03
C PRO A 21 -1.86 3.85 9.31
N LYS A 22 -0.94 2.90 9.48
CA LYS A 22 0.47 3.16 9.78
C LYS A 22 1.38 2.69 8.66
N ILE A 23 2.53 3.36 8.51
CA ILE A 23 3.59 2.93 7.61
C ILE A 23 4.24 1.67 8.18
N LEU A 24 4.16 0.56 7.44
CA LEU A 24 4.82 -0.70 7.80
C LEU A 24 6.18 -0.83 7.10
N ALA A 25 6.29 -0.34 5.86
CA ALA A 25 7.52 -0.31 5.09
C ALA A 25 7.50 0.83 4.09
N THR A 26 8.67 1.39 3.76
CA THR A 26 8.83 2.40 2.72
C THR A 26 10.19 2.23 2.06
N GLY A 27 10.28 2.48 0.75
CA GLY A 27 11.53 2.31 0.02
C GLY A 27 11.51 2.89 -1.38
N LYS A 28 12.72 3.07 -1.93
CA LYS A 28 12.97 3.50 -3.31
C LYS A 28 13.92 2.55 -4.01
N GLY A 29 13.88 2.55 -5.34
CA GLY A 29 14.77 1.74 -6.19
C GLY A 29 14.70 0.26 -5.80
N TYR A 30 15.85 -0.32 -5.44
CA TYR A 30 15.97 -1.72 -5.02
C TYR A 30 15.08 -2.09 -3.83
N ILE A 31 14.96 -1.22 -2.81
CA ILE A 31 14.12 -1.50 -1.64
C ILE A 31 12.64 -1.54 -2.04
N ALA A 32 12.22 -0.62 -2.92
CA ALA A 32 10.85 -0.63 -3.44
C ALA A 32 10.54 -1.92 -4.20
N GLU A 33 11.50 -2.43 -4.99
CA GLU A 33 11.37 -3.71 -5.69
C GLU A 33 11.20 -4.87 -4.72
N ARG A 34 11.99 -4.91 -3.63
CA ARG A 34 11.87 -5.93 -2.58
C ARG A 34 10.52 -5.87 -1.85
N ILE A 35 10.02 -4.68 -1.51
CA ILE A 35 8.68 -4.51 -0.90
C ILE A 35 7.60 -5.07 -1.83
N ILE A 36 7.70 -4.80 -3.13
CA ILE A 36 6.73 -5.28 -4.12
C ILE A 36 6.81 -6.80 -4.31
N GLU A 37 8.01 -7.37 -4.29
CA GLU A 37 8.21 -8.83 -4.35
C GLU A 37 7.56 -9.51 -3.15
N GLU A 38 7.87 -9.05 -1.94
CA GLU A 38 7.31 -9.60 -0.70
C GLU A 38 5.78 -9.51 -0.67
N ALA A 39 5.23 -8.36 -1.04
CA ALA A 39 3.78 -8.16 -1.09
C ALA A 39 3.10 -9.11 -2.10
N LYS A 40 3.75 -9.48 -3.21
CA LYS A 40 3.22 -10.49 -4.14
C LYS A 40 3.25 -11.89 -3.57
N GLU A 41 4.34 -12.26 -2.90
CA GLU A 41 4.49 -13.58 -2.28
C GLU A 41 3.44 -13.82 -1.17
N HIS A 42 3.01 -12.74 -0.53
CA HIS A 42 2.02 -12.75 0.55
C HIS A 42 0.60 -12.34 0.12
N ASP A 43 0.31 -12.27 -1.18
CA ASP A 43 -1.01 -11.87 -1.72
C ASP A 43 -1.52 -10.51 -1.20
N VAL A 44 -0.62 -9.59 -0.85
CA VAL A 44 -0.97 -8.23 -0.43
C VAL A 44 -1.42 -7.42 -1.64
N PRO A 45 -2.59 -6.75 -1.59
CA PRO A 45 -3.10 -5.99 -2.71
C PRO A 45 -2.24 -4.74 -3.02
N PHE A 46 -2.20 -4.37 -4.30
CA PHE A 46 -1.43 -3.22 -4.77
C PHE A 46 -2.34 -2.13 -5.31
N TYR A 47 -2.02 -0.88 -4.95
CA TYR A 47 -2.58 0.31 -5.56
C TYR A 47 -1.45 1.15 -6.15
N LYS A 48 -1.56 1.51 -7.43
CA LYS A 48 -0.52 2.26 -8.14
C LYS A 48 -0.90 3.73 -8.28
N ASP A 49 -0.24 4.57 -7.49
CA ASP A 49 -0.26 6.02 -7.64
C ASP A 49 1.12 6.58 -7.29
N ASP A 50 1.82 7.11 -8.30
CA ASP A 50 3.20 7.61 -8.15
C ASP A 50 3.26 8.81 -7.19
N LYS A 51 2.25 9.69 -7.20
CA LYS A 51 2.24 10.91 -6.37
C LYS A 51 1.93 10.57 -4.91
N LEU A 52 0.98 9.67 -4.68
CA LEU A 52 0.65 9.20 -3.34
C LEU A 52 1.81 8.40 -2.74
N ALA A 53 2.43 7.51 -3.53
CA ALA A 53 3.61 6.77 -3.09
C ALA A 53 4.77 7.72 -2.72
N GLU A 54 5.04 8.74 -3.55
CA GLU A 54 6.05 9.77 -3.22
C GLU A 54 5.69 10.54 -1.95
N THR A 55 4.41 10.88 -1.76
CA THR A 55 3.93 11.60 -0.57
C THR A 55 4.08 10.77 0.69
N LEU A 56 3.58 9.54 0.68
CA LEU A 56 3.65 8.61 1.82
C LEU A 56 5.09 8.19 2.12
N SER A 57 5.97 8.13 1.11
CA SER A 57 7.37 7.73 1.32
C SER A 57 8.18 8.70 2.18
N LYS A 58 7.63 9.88 2.48
CA LYS A 58 8.25 10.88 3.37
C LYS A 58 7.99 10.60 4.85
N LEU A 59 7.06 9.71 5.17
CA LEU A 59 6.74 9.29 6.53
C LEU A 59 7.69 8.15 6.96
N GLU A 60 7.95 8.05 8.27
CA GLU A 60 8.80 7.02 8.84
C GLU A 60 8.02 5.73 9.11
N ILE A 61 8.73 4.61 9.21
CA ILE A 61 8.12 3.33 9.60
C ILE A 61 7.58 3.47 11.03
N GLY A 62 6.31 3.11 11.21
CA GLY A 62 5.58 3.25 12.47
C GLY A 62 4.71 4.52 12.54
N ASP A 63 4.94 5.51 11.68
CA ASP A 63 4.11 6.72 11.64
C ASP A 63 2.69 6.38 11.21
N ALA A 64 1.72 6.99 11.88
CA ALA A 64 0.36 7.09 11.34
C ALA A 64 0.36 8.02 10.13
N ILE A 65 -0.45 7.70 9.12
CA ILE A 65 -0.71 8.66 8.05
C ILE A 65 -1.33 9.94 8.64
N PRO A 66 -1.11 11.12 8.04
CA PRO A 66 -1.69 12.35 8.54
C PRO A 66 -3.16 12.51 8.05
N PRO A 67 -4.01 13.28 8.76
CA PRO A 67 -5.44 13.40 8.48
C PRO A 67 -5.81 13.77 7.04
N GLU A 68 -5.00 14.60 6.39
CA GLU A 68 -5.19 15.01 5.00
C GLU A 68 -5.11 13.85 3.99
N LEU A 69 -4.54 12.70 4.39
CA LEU A 69 -4.48 11.50 3.57
C LEU A 69 -5.54 10.46 3.94
N TYR A 70 -6.38 10.71 4.95
CA TYR A 70 -7.34 9.71 5.43
C TYR A 70 -8.37 9.32 4.36
N GLU A 71 -8.92 10.31 3.66
CA GLU A 71 -9.96 10.08 2.65
C GLU A 71 -9.46 9.18 1.51
N VAL A 72 -8.31 9.55 0.92
CA VAL A 72 -7.73 8.78 -0.18
C VAL A 72 -7.28 7.38 0.25
N VAL A 73 -6.70 7.24 1.45
CA VAL A 73 -6.30 5.91 1.95
C VAL A 73 -7.51 5.06 2.30
N ALA A 74 -8.57 5.63 2.87
CA ALA A 74 -9.81 4.90 3.15
C ALA A 74 -10.48 4.40 1.87
N GLU A 75 -10.52 5.21 0.81
CA GLU A 75 -11.03 4.79 -0.50
C GLU A 75 -10.24 3.59 -1.05
N ILE A 76 -8.90 3.63 -0.95
CA ILE A 76 -8.04 2.52 -1.37
C ILE A 76 -8.33 1.26 -0.55
N LEU A 77 -8.46 1.38 0.79
CA LEU A 77 -8.76 0.24 1.66
C LEU A 77 -10.10 -0.42 1.32
N VAL A 78 -11.15 0.38 1.06
CA VAL A 78 -12.46 -0.12 0.64
C VAL A 78 -12.37 -0.80 -0.74
N PHE A 79 -11.61 -0.21 -1.66
CA PHE A 79 -11.41 -0.76 -3.00
C PHE A 79 -10.72 -2.13 -2.95
N VAL A 80 -9.63 -2.27 -2.20
CA VAL A 80 -8.88 -3.53 -2.12
C VAL A 80 -9.65 -4.62 -1.35
N ASP A 81 -10.36 -4.29 -0.28
CA ASP A 81 -11.26 -5.24 0.42
C ASP A 81 -12.38 -5.75 -0.50
N GLY A 82 -12.91 -4.88 -1.36
CA GLY A 82 -13.85 -5.27 -2.40
C GLY A 82 -13.25 -6.28 -3.39
N MET A 83 -12.00 -6.06 -3.83
CA MET A 83 -11.28 -6.98 -4.72
C MET A 83 -11.02 -8.34 -4.07
N ASP A 84 -10.60 -8.36 -2.80
CA ASP A 84 -10.35 -9.60 -2.06
C ASP A 84 -11.62 -10.43 -1.91
N LYS A 85 -12.76 -9.79 -1.64
CA LYS A 85 -14.07 -10.45 -1.60
C LYS A 85 -14.49 -11.01 -2.95
N ILE A 86 -14.15 -10.34 -4.06
CA ILE A 86 -14.41 -10.84 -5.41
C ILE A 86 -13.52 -12.05 -5.71
N LYS A 87 -12.21 -11.98 -5.40
CA LYS A 87 -11.26 -13.09 -5.54
C LYS A 87 -11.74 -14.33 -4.77
N ALA A 88 -12.16 -14.15 -3.51
CA ALA A 88 -12.69 -15.24 -2.69
C ALA A 88 -13.96 -15.92 -3.26
N LYS A 89 -14.86 -15.14 -3.89
CA LYS A 89 -16.04 -15.67 -4.58
C LYS A 89 -15.68 -16.45 -5.85
N LEU A 90 -14.70 -15.98 -6.62
CA LEU A 90 -14.23 -16.65 -7.84
C LEU A 90 -13.49 -17.96 -7.52
N ASP A 91 -12.77 -18.01 -6.39
CA ASP A 91 -12.05 -19.20 -5.93
C ASP A 91 -12.96 -20.26 -5.26
N GLY A 92 -14.28 -20.05 -5.24
CA GLY A 92 -15.26 -21.04 -4.75
C GLY A 92 -15.22 -21.33 -3.25
N LYS A 93 -14.68 -20.41 -2.42
CA LYS A 93 -14.48 -20.59 -0.98
C LYS A 93 -15.63 -20.07 -0.09
N LEU A 94 -16.87 -20.05 -0.58
CA LEU A 94 -18.06 -19.69 0.20
C LEU A 94 -19.12 -20.79 0.13
#